data_AF-A0A523TXM5-F1
#
_entry.id   AF-A0A523TXM5-F1
#
_cell.length_a   1.000
_cell.length_b   1.000
_cell.length_c   1.000
_cell.angle_alpha   90.00
_cell.angle_beta   90.00
_cell.angle_gamma   90.00
#
_symmetry.space_group_name_H-M   'P 1'
#
loop_
_entity.id
_entity.type
_entity.pdbx_description
1 polymer ?
#
loop_
_entity_poly.entity_id
_entity_poly.type
_entity_poly.pdbx_seq_one_letter_code
_entity_poly.pdbx_strand_id
1 'polypeptide(L)'
;MEKKEVYTSGDIAKILKVTTNTVTKWFDQGIIKGYTLPESKARRITSANFQTFVRKFKIPVDRLQRERSFTTAECAHFCYVTTNTVTKWADKGLLRFFNLGGSGRRLIFLKDIQAFMKENSIPTERINKYIASPKKKAKSKNNRKKTARKRKTIKRKKTGKRTGKKTKRRKVRGRKG
;
A
#
# COMPACT_ATOMS: atom_id res chain seq x y z
N MET A 1 25.90 -16.18 4.40
CA MET A 1 24.82 -15.24 4.79
C MET A 1 24.46 -15.55 6.23
N GLU A 2 24.69 -14.61 7.15
CA GLU A 2 24.28 -14.78 8.55
C GLU A 2 22.75 -14.81 8.62
N LYS A 3 22.20 -16.01 8.85
CA LYS A 3 20.78 -16.17 9.13
C LYS A 3 20.55 -15.66 10.54
N LYS A 4 20.10 -14.40 10.66
CA LYS A 4 19.60 -13.90 11.94
C LYS A 4 18.51 -14.85 12.43
N GLU A 5 18.66 -15.37 13.64
CA GLU A 5 17.70 -16.30 14.23
C GLU A 5 16.36 -15.62 14.51
N VAL A 6 16.40 -14.31 14.78
CA VAL A 6 15.23 -13.48 15.05
C VAL A 6 15.24 -12.23 14.16
N TYR A 7 14.11 -11.97 13.52
CA TYR A 7 13.86 -10.82 12.69
C TYR A 7 12.92 -9.82 13.36
N THR A 8 13.19 -8.54 13.17
CA THR A 8 12.23 -7.47 13.49
C THR A 8 11.24 -7.28 12.34
N SER A 9 10.11 -6.60 12.61
CA SER A 9 9.16 -6.21 11.57
C SER A 9 9.79 -5.32 10.50
N GLY A 10 10.80 -4.52 10.86
CA GLY A 10 11.57 -3.70 9.94
C GLY A 10 12.50 -4.52 9.04
N ASP A 11 13.12 -5.58 9.57
CA ASP A 11 13.99 -6.46 8.78
C ASP A 11 13.20 -7.22 7.71
N ILE A 12 12.06 -7.80 8.11
CA ILE A 12 11.15 -8.48 7.18
C ILE A 12 10.63 -7.51 6.12
N ALA A 13 10.30 -6.28 6.52
CA ALA A 13 9.87 -5.24 5.58
C ALA A 13 10.92 -4.96 4.50
N LYS A 14 12.20 -4.88 4.88
CA LYS A 14 13.32 -4.67 3.93
C LYS A 14 13.54 -5.84 2.98
N ILE A 15 13.39 -7.06 3.50
CA ILE A 15 13.56 -8.31 2.72
C ILE A 15 12.43 -8.46 1.70
N LEU A 16 11.18 -8.32 2.14
CA LEU A 16 9.99 -8.49 1.30
C LEU A 16 9.60 -7.24 0.50
N LYS A 17 10.39 -6.15 0.60
CA LYS A 17 10.11 -4.85 -0.03
C LYS A 17 8.72 -4.29 0.31
N VAL A 18 8.25 -4.54 1.52
CA VAL A 18 6.97 -4.03 2.04
C VAL A 18 7.19 -2.93 3.07
N THR A 19 6.12 -2.25 3.44
CA THR A 19 6.15 -1.32 4.57
C THR A 19 6.06 -2.08 5.88
N THR A 20 6.72 -1.57 6.93
CA THR A 20 6.65 -2.15 8.28
C THR A 20 5.22 -2.31 8.78
N ASN A 21 4.32 -1.37 8.44
CA ASN A 21 2.90 -1.46 8.76
C ASN A 21 2.21 -2.68 8.13
N THR A 22 2.64 -3.11 6.94
CA THR A 22 2.10 -4.33 6.30
C THR A 22 2.50 -5.56 7.11
N VAL A 23 3.76 -5.64 7.55
CA VAL A 23 4.25 -6.73 8.40
C VAL A 23 3.53 -6.75 9.75
N THR A 24 3.32 -5.58 10.35
CA THR A 24 2.53 -5.44 11.58
C THR A 24 1.11 -5.99 11.41
N LYS A 25 0.42 -5.65 10.31
CA LYS A 25 -0.92 -6.19 10.03
C LYS A 25 -0.91 -7.71 9.90
N TRP A 26 0.07 -8.28 9.20
CA TRP A 26 0.17 -9.74 9.09
C TRP A 26 0.38 -10.41 10.45
N PHE A 27 1.12 -9.76 11.35
CA PHE A 27 1.34 -10.26 12.71
C PHE A 27 0.06 -10.17 13.53
N ASP A 28 -0.61 -9.01 13.51
CA ASP A 28 -1.84 -8.77 14.28
C ASP A 28 -3.00 -9.65 13.76
N GLN A 29 -3.00 -10.00 12.47
CA GLN A 29 -3.94 -10.95 11.86
C GLN A 29 -3.55 -12.43 12.08
N GLY A 30 -2.40 -12.71 12.72
CA GLY A 30 -1.92 -14.08 12.93
C GLY A 30 -1.45 -14.80 11.66
N ILE A 31 -1.31 -14.10 10.53
CA ILE A 31 -0.81 -14.67 9.26
C ILE A 31 0.66 -15.07 9.41
N ILE A 32 1.45 -14.24 10.09
CA ILE A 32 2.83 -14.55 10.45
C ILE A 32 2.93 -14.75 11.96
N LYS A 33 3.42 -15.92 12.37
CA LYS A 33 3.59 -16.26 13.78
C LYS A 33 4.84 -15.58 14.36
N GLY A 34 4.75 -15.14 15.60
CA GLY A 34 5.86 -14.58 16.36
C GLY A 34 5.40 -14.20 17.75
N TYR A 35 6.28 -13.55 18.50
CA TYR A 35 6.02 -13.12 19.86
C TYR A 35 6.24 -11.61 20.02
N THR A 36 5.62 -11.06 21.05
CA THR A 36 5.75 -9.64 21.39
C THR A 36 6.47 -9.57 22.74
N LEU A 37 7.49 -8.72 22.84
CA LEU A 37 8.14 -8.48 24.14
C LEU A 37 7.16 -7.76 25.07
N PRO A 38 7.00 -8.22 26.33
CA PRO A 38 6.03 -7.66 27.27
C PRO A 38 6.34 -6.20 27.62
N GLU A 39 7.61 -5.84 27.72
CA GLU A 39 8.06 -4.52 28.16
C GLU A 39 7.96 -3.47 27.03
N SER A 40 8.53 -3.77 25.87
CA SER A 40 8.63 -2.81 24.75
C SER A 40 7.50 -2.92 23.72
N LYS A 41 6.62 -3.93 23.84
CA LYS A 41 5.63 -4.33 22.82
C LYS A 41 6.24 -4.57 21.43
N ALA A 42 7.55 -4.82 21.38
CA ALA A 42 8.26 -5.01 20.15
C ALA A 42 7.98 -6.41 19.59
N ARG A 43 7.56 -6.48 18.33
CA ARG A 43 7.28 -7.74 17.63
C ARG A 43 8.59 -8.39 17.19
N ARG A 44 8.70 -9.70 17.41
CA ARG A 44 9.84 -10.54 17.02
C ARG A 44 9.31 -11.78 16.31
N ILE A 45 9.96 -12.12 15.20
CA ILE A 45 9.58 -13.26 14.36
C ILE A 45 10.83 -14.11 14.18
N THR A 46 10.76 -15.37 14.57
CA THR A 46 11.87 -16.31 14.41
C THR A 46 12.08 -16.66 12.94
N SER A 47 13.29 -17.05 12.59
CA SER A 47 13.64 -17.47 11.22
C SER A 47 12.76 -18.65 10.76
N ALA A 48 12.47 -19.60 11.63
CA ALA A 48 11.57 -20.71 11.35
C ALA A 48 10.15 -20.24 10.97
N ASN A 49 9.56 -19.35 11.77
CA ASN A 49 8.22 -18.82 11.49
C ASN A 49 8.18 -18.00 10.19
N PHE A 50 9.24 -17.22 9.92
CA PHE A 50 9.37 -16.48 8.68
C PHE A 50 9.46 -17.41 7.47
N GLN A 51 10.26 -18.48 7.55
CA GLN A 51 10.38 -19.46 6.47
C GLN A 51 9.05 -20.18 6.21
N THR A 52 8.30 -20.55 7.24
CA THR A 52 6.97 -21.14 7.10
C THR A 52 6.01 -20.19 6.38
N PHE A 53 6.02 -18.90 6.72
CA PHE A 53 5.22 -17.89 6.01
C PHE A 53 5.62 -17.79 4.52
N VAL A 54 6.92 -17.73 4.24
CA VAL A 54 7.44 -17.65 2.86
C VAL A 54 7.01 -18.85 2.02
N ARG A 55 7.15 -20.06 2.57
CA ARG A 55 6.72 -21.31 1.91
C ARG A 55 5.21 -21.34 1.68
N LYS A 56 4.42 -20.95 2.69
CA LYS A 56 2.96 -20.90 2.61
C LYS A 56 2.46 -19.99 1.48
N PHE A 57 3.07 -18.82 1.31
CA PHE A 57 2.70 -17.87 0.26
C PHE A 57 3.50 -18.02 -1.05
N LYS A 58 4.38 -19.04 -1.14
CA LYS A 58 5.27 -19.29 -2.29
C LYS A 58 6.05 -18.04 -2.71
N ILE A 59 6.54 -17.26 -1.75
CA ILE A 59 7.26 -16.02 -2.00
C ILE A 59 8.71 -16.34 -2.39
N PRO A 60 9.20 -15.94 -3.58
CA PRO A 60 10.58 -16.21 -3.98
C PRO A 60 11.53 -15.15 -3.39
N VAL A 61 11.83 -15.25 -2.08
CA VAL A 61 12.66 -14.27 -1.35
C VAL A 61 14.02 -14.04 -2.00
N ASP A 62 14.64 -15.12 -2.47
CA ASP A 62 15.93 -15.05 -3.18
C ASP A 62 15.82 -14.19 -4.47
N ARG A 63 14.76 -14.39 -5.25
CA ARG A 63 14.48 -13.57 -6.45
C ARG A 63 14.16 -12.12 -6.08
N LEU A 64 13.45 -11.88 -4.98
CA LEU A 64 13.13 -10.53 -4.47
C LEU A 64 14.37 -9.72 -4.06
N GLN A 65 15.45 -10.39 -3.67
CA GLN A 65 16.71 -9.73 -3.35
C GLN A 65 17.52 -9.40 -4.60
N ARG A 66 17.52 -10.30 -5.59
CA ARG A 66 18.29 -10.17 -6.83
C ARG A 66 17.61 -9.28 -7.88
N GLU A 67 16.29 -9.36 -7.98
CA GLU A 67 15.50 -8.72 -9.04
C GLU A 67 14.57 -7.63 -8.50
N ARG A 68 14.24 -6.66 -9.36
CA ARG A 68 13.21 -5.66 -9.04
C ARG A 68 11.83 -6.30 -9.20
N SER A 69 11.00 -6.17 -8.18
CA SER A 69 9.59 -6.55 -8.21
C SER A 69 8.71 -5.31 -8.19
N PHE A 70 7.57 -5.38 -8.87
CA PHE A 70 6.59 -4.32 -8.96
C PHE A 70 5.21 -4.82 -8.54
N THR A 71 4.37 -3.89 -8.10
CA THR A 71 2.96 -4.15 -7.85
C THR A 71 2.17 -4.19 -9.16
N THR A 72 0.97 -4.77 -9.14
CA THR A 72 0.05 -4.73 -10.29
C THR A 72 -0.27 -3.32 -10.75
N ALA A 73 -0.29 -2.35 -9.82
CA ALA A 73 -0.51 -0.95 -10.15
C ALA A 73 0.66 -0.33 -10.92
N GLU A 74 1.89 -0.63 -10.52
CA GLU A 74 3.09 -0.18 -11.23
C GLU A 74 3.20 -0.85 -12.60
N CYS A 75 2.91 -2.16 -12.69
CA CYS A 75 2.84 -2.87 -13.95
C CYS A 75 1.82 -2.24 -14.91
N ALA A 76 0.64 -1.91 -14.41
CA ALA A 76 -0.41 -1.25 -15.19
C ALA A 76 0.05 0.11 -15.74
N HIS A 77 0.76 0.88 -14.90
CA HIS A 77 1.35 2.16 -15.33
C HIS A 77 2.41 1.98 -16.43
N PHE A 78 3.25 0.94 -16.35
CA PHE A 78 4.22 0.66 -17.40
C PHE A 78 3.56 0.23 -18.71
N CYS A 79 2.51 -0.58 -18.64
CA CYS A 79 1.80 -1.12 -19.80
C CYS A 79 0.71 -0.18 -20.37
N TYR A 80 0.53 1.02 -19.81
CA TYR A 80 -0.54 1.97 -20.19
C TYR A 80 -1.96 1.41 -20.08
N VAL A 81 -2.19 0.49 -19.14
CA VAL A 81 -3.51 -0.13 -18.90
C VAL A 81 -4.01 0.15 -17.49
N THR A 82 -5.24 -0.26 -17.22
CA THR A 82 -5.79 -0.25 -15.87
C THR A 82 -5.26 -1.41 -15.03
N THR A 83 -5.30 -1.26 -13.70
CA THR A 83 -4.92 -2.34 -12.77
C THR A 83 -5.82 -3.57 -12.87
N ASN A 84 -7.07 -3.37 -13.31
CA ASN A 84 -8.01 -4.46 -13.54
C ASN A 84 -7.58 -5.31 -14.74
N THR A 85 -7.09 -4.69 -15.81
CA THR A 85 -6.55 -5.40 -16.97
C THR A 85 -5.37 -6.29 -16.58
N VAL A 86 -4.43 -5.77 -15.79
CA VAL A 86 -3.29 -6.56 -15.28
C VAL A 86 -3.75 -7.71 -14.38
N THR A 87 -4.79 -7.47 -13.58
CA THR A 87 -5.39 -8.53 -12.75
C THR A 87 -5.99 -9.63 -13.62
N LYS A 88 -6.72 -9.27 -14.68
CA LYS A 88 -7.24 -10.25 -15.64
C LYS A 88 -6.13 -11.04 -16.34
N TRP A 89 -5.02 -10.41 -16.71
CA TRP A 89 -3.88 -11.12 -17.28
C TRP A 89 -3.26 -12.12 -16.29
N ALA A 90 -3.15 -11.74 -15.02
CA ALA A 90 -2.69 -12.62 -13.96
C ALA A 90 -3.63 -13.81 -13.75
N ASP A 91 -4.95 -13.55 -13.67
CA ASP A 91 -5.95 -14.60 -13.43
C ASP A 91 -6.09 -15.55 -14.63
N LYS A 92 -5.87 -15.06 -15.86
CA LYS A 92 -5.79 -15.89 -17.08
C LYS A 92 -4.47 -16.65 -17.23
N GLY A 93 -3.49 -16.42 -16.35
CA GLY A 93 -2.16 -17.04 -16.43
C GLY A 93 -1.25 -16.46 -17.52
N LEU A 94 -1.64 -15.37 -18.19
CA LEU A 94 -0.83 -14.69 -19.21
C LEU A 94 0.36 -13.97 -18.59
N LEU A 95 0.20 -13.45 -17.37
CA LEU A 95 1.24 -12.73 -16.65
C LEU A 95 1.57 -13.42 -15.34
N ARG A 96 2.85 -13.80 -15.18
CA ARG A 96 3.33 -14.45 -13.96
C ARG A 96 3.30 -13.49 -12.78
N PHE A 97 2.70 -13.92 -11.68
CA PHE A 97 2.62 -13.14 -10.45
C PHE A 97 2.85 -14.00 -9.20
N PHE A 98 3.16 -13.33 -8.09
CA PHE A 98 3.34 -13.96 -6.78
C PHE A 98 2.46 -13.27 -5.75
N ASN A 99 1.84 -14.06 -4.87
CA ASN A 99 1.00 -13.51 -3.80
C ASN A 99 1.85 -13.13 -2.59
N LEU A 100 1.60 -11.93 -2.07
CA LEU A 100 2.32 -11.41 -0.92
C LEU A 100 1.39 -11.36 0.30
N GLY A 101 1.48 -12.39 1.13
CA GLY A 101 0.98 -12.40 2.52
C GLY A 101 -0.53 -12.20 2.68
N GLY A 102 -1.35 -13.05 2.05
CA GLY A 102 -2.80 -13.16 2.31
C GLY A 102 -3.66 -11.93 1.99
N SER A 103 -3.06 -10.77 1.70
CA SER A 103 -3.78 -9.51 1.52
C SER A 103 -4.23 -9.26 0.07
N GLY A 104 -4.16 -10.28 -0.80
CA GLY A 104 -4.44 -10.15 -2.24
C GLY A 104 -3.45 -9.28 -3.02
N ARG A 105 -2.32 -8.88 -2.41
CA ARG A 105 -1.28 -8.11 -3.12
C ARG A 105 -0.47 -9.05 -4.00
N ARG A 106 -0.43 -8.73 -5.30
CA ARG A 106 0.36 -9.45 -6.30
C ARG A 106 1.65 -8.71 -6.61
N LEU A 107 2.75 -9.45 -6.68
CA LEU A 107 4.06 -8.98 -7.11
C LEU A 107 4.42 -9.60 -8.46
N ILE A 108 4.96 -8.78 -9.34
CA ILE A 108 5.38 -9.16 -10.69
C ILE A 108 6.84 -8.73 -10.85
N PHE A 109 7.70 -9.61 -11.34
CA PHE A 109 9.12 -9.30 -11.49
C PHE A 109 9.40 -8.54 -12.78
N LEU A 110 10.44 -7.71 -12.76
CA LEU A 110 10.85 -6.90 -13.91
C LEU A 110 11.00 -7.74 -15.18
N LYS A 111 11.72 -8.87 -15.08
CA LYS A 111 11.95 -9.77 -16.21
C LYS A 111 10.65 -10.34 -16.78
N ASP A 112 9.71 -10.69 -15.89
CA ASP A 112 8.40 -11.22 -16.29
C ASP A 112 7.57 -10.13 -17.02
N ILE A 113 7.62 -8.87 -16.55
CA ILE A 113 6.97 -7.74 -17.23
C ILE A 113 7.61 -7.49 -18.60
N GLN A 114 8.94 -7.46 -18.69
CA GLN A 114 9.64 -7.20 -19.95
C GLN A 114 9.38 -8.29 -20.99
N ALA A 115 9.42 -9.56 -20.59
CA ALA A 115 9.12 -10.69 -21.46
C ALA A 115 7.68 -10.58 -22.00
N PHE A 116 6.72 -10.36 -21.09
CA PHE A 116 5.32 -10.19 -21.46
C PHE A 116 5.09 -9.01 -22.40
N MET A 117 5.72 -7.86 -22.13
CA MET A 117 5.61 -6.68 -23.00
C MET A 117 6.19 -6.94 -24.39
N LYS A 118 7.35 -7.62 -24.47
CA LYS A 118 7.97 -7.94 -25.75
C LYS A 118 7.12 -8.91 -26.58
N GLU A 119 6.57 -9.92 -25.93
CA GLU A 119 5.72 -10.94 -26.56
C GLU A 119 4.39 -10.35 -27.09
N ASN A 120 3.80 -9.41 -26.35
CA ASN A 120 2.53 -8.78 -26.73
C ASN A 120 2.72 -7.46 -27.49
N SER A 121 3.93 -7.18 -27.98
CA SER A 121 4.27 -5.94 -28.70
C SER A 121 3.87 -4.64 -27.96
N ILE A 122 3.91 -4.65 -26.63
CA ILE A 122 3.62 -3.48 -25.79
C ILE A 122 4.86 -2.58 -25.71
N PRO A 123 4.73 -1.25 -25.85
CA PRO A 123 5.85 -0.33 -25.74
C PRO A 123 6.61 -0.45 -24.41
N THR A 124 7.93 -0.65 -24.49
CA THR A 124 8.81 -0.83 -23.32
C THR A 124 9.53 0.45 -22.88
N GLU A 125 9.25 1.59 -23.52
CA GLU A 125 9.95 2.86 -23.26
C GLU A 125 9.87 3.29 -21.78
N ARG A 126 8.69 3.22 -21.17
CA ARG A 126 8.49 3.59 -19.76
C ARG A 126 9.32 2.73 -18.81
N ILE A 127 9.33 1.42 -19.04
CA ILE A 127 10.04 0.50 -18.16
C ILE A 127 11.56 0.64 -18.36
N ASN A 128 12.02 0.82 -19.59
CA ASN A 128 13.43 1.04 -19.91
C ASN A 128 13.94 2.34 -19.27
N LYS A 129 13.17 3.43 -19.35
CA LYS A 129 13.49 4.70 -18.66
C LYS A 129 13.56 4.53 -17.14
N TYR A 130 12.70 3.69 -16.55
CA TYR A 130 12.73 3.37 -15.13
C TYR A 130 13.96 2.55 -14.73
N ILE A 131 14.40 1.62 -15.58
CA ILE A 131 15.62 0.82 -15.36
C ILE A 131 16.86 1.71 -15.44
N ALA A 132 16.94 2.54 -16.49
CA ALA A 132 18.04 3.45 -16.77
C ALA A 132 18.15 4.59 -15.76
N SER A 133 17.05 4.98 -15.11
CA SER A 133 17.08 5.97 -14.04
C SER A 133 17.87 5.45 -12.84
N PRO A 134 18.95 6.12 -12.41
CA PRO A 134 19.70 5.71 -11.22
C PRO A 134 18.77 5.74 -10.01
N LYS A 135 18.86 4.70 -9.17
CA LYS A 135 18.04 4.54 -7.95
C LYS A 135 18.20 5.77 -7.06
N LYS A 136 17.30 6.76 -7.16
CA LYS A 136 17.19 7.80 -6.13
C LYS A 136 16.82 7.09 -4.83
N LYS A 137 17.75 7.01 -3.87
CA LYS A 137 17.47 6.56 -2.49
C LYS A 137 16.21 7.28 -2.05
N ALA A 138 15.14 6.52 -1.78
CA ALA A 138 13.84 7.08 -1.45
C ALA A 138 13.97 7.94 -0.19
N LYS A 139 13.92 9.27 -0.34
CA LYS A 139 13.61 10.17 0.78
C LYS A 139 12.27 9.69 1.34
N SER A 140 12.29 9.28 2.61
CA SER A 140 11.13 8.89 3.41
C SER A 140 9.98 9.87 3.16
N LYS A 141 8.89 9.39 2.55
CA LYS A 141 7.65 10.15 2.37
C LYS A 141 6.96 10.33 3.73
N ASN A 142 7.51 11.19 4.58
CA ASN A 142 6.89 11.57 5.85
C ASN A 142 5.88 12.73 5.69
N ASN A 143 5.49 13.08 4.46
CA ASN A 143 4.70 14.30 4.20
C ASN A 143 3.17 14.09 4.04
N ARG A 144 2.64 12.89 4.32
CA ARG A 144 1.18 12.64 4.20
C ARG A 144 0.36 13.03 5.44
N LYS A 145 0.98 13.52 6.52
CA LYS A 145 0.27 13.96 7.75
C LYS A 145 -0.19 15.43 7.74
N LYS A 146 0.24 16.29 6.80
CA LYS A 146 -0.14 17.72 6.79
C LYS A 146 -1.47 18.04 6.08
N THR A 147 -1.97 17.20 5.19
CA THR A 147 -3.20 17.51 4.41
C THR A 147 -4.51 17.06 5.08
N ALA A 148 -4.47 16.19 6.10
CA ALA A 148 -5.67 15.78 6.84
C ALA A 148 -6.10 16.78 7.93
N ARG A 149 -5.17 17.58 8.48
CA ARG A 149 -5.50 18.60 9.50
C ARG A 149 -6.24 19.82 8.93
N LYS A 150 -6.03 20.17 7.65
CA LYS A 150 -6.72 21.34 7.02
C LYS A 150 -8.20 21.09 6.70
N ARG A 151 -8.62 19.82 6.46
CA ARG A 151 -10.02 19.49 6.16
C ARG A 151 -10.94 19.46 7.40
N LYS A 152 -10.40 19.25 8.61
CA LYS A 152 -11.20 19.30 9.84
C LYS A 152 -11.49 20.72 10.34
N THR A 153 -10.66 21.71 9.98
CA THR A 153 -10.88 23.11 10.42
C THR A 153 -11.92 23.85 9.57
N ILE A 154 -12.14 23.44 8.31
CA ILE A 154 -13.12 24.10 7.42
C ILE A 154 -14.56 23.65 7.71
N LYS A 155 -14.78 22.44 8.24
CA LYS A 155 -16.13 21.92 8.54
C LYS A 155 -16.73 22.43 9.85
N ARG A 156 -15.94 22.97 10.80
CA ARG A 156 -16.44 23.56 12.06
C ARG A 156 -16.80 25.04 11.97
N LYS A 157 -16.41 25.76 10.91
CA LYS A 157 -16.73 27.20 10.73
C LYS A 157 -18.03 27.48 9.96
N LYS A 158 -18.71 26.47 9.40
CA LYS A 158 -19.94 26.64 8.59
C LYS A 158 -21.26 26.42 9.33
N THR A 159 -21.25 26.10 10.62
CA THR A 159 -22.48 25.86 11.42
C THR A 159 -22.76 26.93 12.49
N GLY A 160 -22.03 28.05 12.49
CA GLY A 160 -22.13 29.09 13.52
C GLY A 160 -22.39 30.51 13.00
N LYS A 161 -23.29 30.69 12.03
CA LYS A 161 -23.74 32.03 11.58
C LYS A 161 -25.19 32.00 11.07
N ARG A 162 -26.13 31.96 12.02
CA ARG A 162 -27.51 32.46 11.83
C ARG A 162 -27.90 33.18 13.14
N THR A 163 -27.38 34.39 13.30
CA THR A 163 -27.92 35.37 14.25
C THR A 163 -28.90 36.28 13.50
N GLY A 164 -29.95 36.68 14.20
CA GLY A 164 -31.22 37.13 13.61
C GLY A 164 -31.25 38.54 13.02
N LYS A 165 -32.39 38.82 12.39
CA LYS A 165 -32.86 40.17 12.08
C LYS A 165 -34.33 40.28 12.46
N LYS A 166 -34.59 41.06 13.51
CA LYS A 166 -35.89 41.66 13.85
C LYS A 166 -36.35 42.55 12.69
N THR A 167 -37.64 42.61 12.41
CA THR A 167 -38.25 43.83 11.87
C THR A 167 -39.67 44.00 12.42
N LYS A 168 -39.90 45.15 13.06
CA LYS A 168 -41.17 45.66 13.59
C LYS A 168 -42.12 46.07 12.44
N ARG A 169 -43.43 45.91 12.63
CA ARG A 169 -44.51 46.93 12.39
C ARG A 169 -45.88 46.28 12.70
N ARG A 170 -46.55 46.58 13.82
CA ARG A 170 -47.45 47.70 14.20
C ARG A 170 -48.93 47.47 13.77
N LYS A 171 -49.81 47.39 14.80
CA LYS A 171 -51.27 47.71 14.96
C LYS A 171 -52.17 47.66 13.71
N VAL A 172 -53.38 47.06 13.73
CA VAL A 172 -54.69 47.64 14.17
C VAL A 172 -55.67 46.46 14.44
N ARG A 173 -56.24 46.25 15.64
CA ARG A 173 -57.50 46.76 16.25
C ARG A 173 -58.82 46.29 15.57
N GLY A 174 -59.67 45.62 16.36
CA GLY A 174 -61.12 45.41 16.14
C GLY A 174 -61.49 43.99 15.68
N ARG A 175 -62.57 43.34 16.13
CA ARG A 175 -63.67 43.66 17.06
C ARG A 175 -64.43 42.34 17.30
N LYS A 176 -64.98 42.16 18.50
CA LYS A 176 -65.90 41.08 18.88
C LYS A 176 -67.16 41.07 17.99
N GLY A 177 -67.74 39.88 17.84
CA GLY A 177 -69.06 39.60 17.29
C GLY A 177 -69.23 38.10 17.25
#